data_AF-A0AAW3ERS1-F1
#
_entry.id   AF-A0AAW3ERS1-F1
#
_cell.length_a   1.000
_cell.length_b   1.000
_cell.length_c   1.000
_cell.angle_alpha   90.00
_cell.angle_beta   90.00
_cell.angle_gamma   90.00
#
_symmetry.space_group_name_H-M   'P 1'
#
loop_
_entity.id
_entity.type
_entity.pdbx_description
1 polymer ?
#
loop_
_entity_poly.entity_id
_entity_poly.type
_entity_poly.pdbx_seq_one_letter_code
_entity_poly.pdbx_strand_id
1 'polypeptide(L)'
;MQPAAYSPPYDRSAGAGSYNFPILTLDEQRLTPSLGYIFDKRWLDPCESLVSILWKFETVNALPGLVVARLMGPDIDPNEGVTPQLGLVDLARLRRTLGIPIAPLEIALLHPSQRRRYSPLFRYCRNCISRGYHSVLHQMLMFHHCPAHYRPLETACRRCGYEAPYKVNVLLLESPHRCAFCGCSYGGDGWSPDRARPMRAKHRIAFTRRYYDRHLG
;
A
#
# COMPACT_ATOMS: atom_id res chain seq x y z
N MET A 1 63.66 -38.70 16.87
CA MET A 1 62.34 -38.93 16.26
C MET A 1 61.84 -37.60 15.71
N GLN A 2 61.30 -37.69 14.50
CA GLN A 2 60.63 -36.68 13.67
C GLN A 2 61.47 -35.63 12.92
N PRO A 3 61.17 -35.43 11.61
CA PRO A 3 62.11 -34.94 10.63
C PRO A 3 61.78 -33.52 10.13
N ALA A 4 62.77 -32.89 9.50
CA ALA A 4 62.59 -31.67 8.73
C ALA A 4 61.57 -31.89 7.60
N ALA A 5 60.49 -31.11 7.59
CA ALA A 5 59.55 -31.06 6.49
C ALA A 5 59.92 -29.87 5.59
N TYR A 6 60.65 -30.20 4.53
CA TYR A 6 60.88 -29.35 3.36
C TYR A 6 59.54 -29.21 2.62
N SER A 7 59.03 -27.98 2.48
CA SER A 7 57.86 -27.71 1.64
C SER A 7 58.32 -27.46 0.19
N PRO A 8 57.86 -28.23 -0.81
CA PRO A 8 58.11 -27.91 -2.20
C PRO A 8 57.22 -26.72 -2.65
N PRO A 9 57.64 -25.95 -3.67
CA PRO A 9 56.82 -24.86 -4.20
C PRO A 9 55.59 -25.44 -4.90
N TYR A 10 54.41 -25.04 -4.46
CA TYR A 10 53.15 -25.33 -5.13
C TYR A 10 52.98 -24.34 -6.29
N ASP A 11 53.33 -24.76 -7.50
CA ASP A 11 52.77 -24.18 -8.72
C ASP A 11 51.53 -24.98 -9.10
N ARG A 12 50.36 -24.38 -8.92
CA ARG A 12 49.13 -24.75 -9.62
C ARG A 12 48.30 -23.48 -9.80
N SER A 13 48.66 -22.75 -10.84
CA SER A 13 47.71 -22.26 -11.84
C SER A 13 46.45 -23.12 -11.91
N ALA A 14 45.43 -22.75 -11.15
CA ALA A 14 44.06 -23.21 -11.31
C ALA A 14 43.20 -21.95 -11.45
N GLY A 15 42.82 -21.66 -12.70
CA GLY A 15 41.98 -20.53 -13.04
C GLY A 15 40.73 -20.54 -12.17
N ALA A 16 40.56 -19.49 -11.38
CA ALA A 16 39.26 -19.13 -10.84
C ALA A 16 38.38 -18.77 -12.03
N GLY A 17 37.72 -19.78 -12.61
CA GLY A 17 36.66 -19.58 -13.57
C GLY A 17 35.66 -18.64 -12.92
N SER A 18 35.51 -17.45 -13.47
CA SER A 18 34.43 -16.55 -13.10
C SER A 18 33.14 -17.33 -13.33
N TYR A 19 32.53 -17.84 -12.27
CA TYR A 19 31.18 -18.36 -12.35
C TYR A 19 30.28 -17.16 -12.64
N ASN A 20 30.12 -16.89 -13.93
CA ASN A 20 29.24 -15.86 -14.44
C ASN A 20 27.84 -16.47 -14.32
N PHE A 21 27.27 -16.44 -13.12
CA PHE A 21 25.86 -16.73 -12.94
C PHE A 21 25.12 -15.65 -13.73
N PRO A 22 24.36 -15.99 -14.78
CA PRO A 22 23.55 -14.99 -15.44
C PRO A 22 22.60 -14.43 -14.39
N ILE A 23 22.78 -13.16 -14.04
CA ILE A 23 21.74 -12.42 -13.33
C ILE A 23 20.57 -12.43 -14.29
N LEU A 24 19.57 -13.28 -14.01
CA LEU A 24 18.30 -13.27 -14.71
C LEU A 24 17.68 -11.91 -14.42
N THR A 25 17.92 -10.94 -15.30
CA THR A 25 17.19 -9.67 -15.29
C THR A 25 15.75 -10.03 -15.64
N LEU A 26 14.91 -10.17 -14.61
CA LEU A 26 13.48 -10.28 -14.80
C LEU A 26 13.01 -9.01 -15.50
N ASP A 27 12.61 -9.16 -16.75
CA ASP A 27 11.92 -8.10 -17.49
C ASP A 27 10.52 -7.94 -16.88
N GLU A 28 10.43 -7.07 -15.87
CA GLU A 28 9.18 -6.78 -15.16
C GLU A 28 8.08 -6.25 -16.10
N GLN A 29 8.44 -5.68 -17.26
CA GLN A 29 7.47 -5.24 -18.26
C GLN A 29 6.82 -6.43 -18.98
N ARG A 30 7.52 -7.57 -19.08
CA ARG A 30 6.97 -8.84 -19.57
C ARG A 30 6.18 -9.64 -18.53
N LEU A 31 6.23 -9.24 -17.25
CA LEU A 31 5.54 -9.91 -16.14
C LEU A 31 4.14 -9.35 -15.82
N THR A 32 3.66 -8.39 -16.60
CA THR A 32 2.25 -7.96 -16.55
C THR A 32 1.62 -8.21 -17.93
N PRO A 33 0.48 -8.94 -18.10
CA PRO A 33 -0.49 -9.49 -17.15
C PRO A 33 -0.74 -11.02 -17.30
N SER A 34 0.28 -11.83 -17.58
CA SER A 34 0.12 -13.29 -17.75
C SER A 34 0.05 -14.09 -16.44
N LEU A 35 0.29 -13.46 -15.27
CA LEU A 35 0.36 -14.13 -13.96
C LEU A 35 -0.93 -14.08 -13.11
N GLY A 36 -2.01 -13.46 -13.60
CA GLY A 36 -3.33 -13.53 -12.97
C GLY A 36 -3.34 -13.13 -11.48
N TYR A 37 -3.09 -11.84 -11.18
CA TYR A 37 -3.22 -11.35 -9.80
C TYR A 37 -4.61 -11.64 -9.23
N ILE A 38 -4.64 -11.99 -7.94
CA ILE A 38 -5.86 -12.30 -7.22
C ILE A 38 -6.30 -11.06 -6.46
N PHE A 39 -7.56 -10.66 -6.66
CA PHE A 39 -8.19 -9.68 -5.80
C PHE A 39 -9.70 -9.91 -5.75
N ASP A 40 -10.26 -9.96 -4.55
CA ASP A 40 -11.70 -10.17 -4.37
C ASP A 40 -12.39 -8.88 -3.92
N LYS A 41 -13.35 -8.41 -4.71
CA LYS A 41 -14.18 -7.24 -4.39
C LYS A 41 -14.92 -7.38 -3.04
N ARG A 42 -15.14 -8.59 -2.55
CA ARG A 42 -15.76 -8.85 -1.23
C ARG A 42 -14.90 -8.39 -0.06
N TRP A 43 -13.61 -8.16 -0.28
CA TRP A 43 -12.72 -7.60 0.74
C TRP A 43 -12.86 -6.09 0.89
N LEU A 44 -13.59 -5.42 0.00
CA LEU A 44 -13.79 -3.98 0.05
C LEU A 44 -14.88 -3.59 1.04
N ASP A 45 -14.57 -2.57 1.83
CA ASP A 45 -15.54 -1.87 2.66
C ASP A 45 -15.94 -0.53 2.04
N PRO A 46 -17.05 0.09 2.47
CA PRO A 46 -17.52 1.35 1.91
C PRO A 46 -16.47 2.45 2.07
N CYS A 47 -16.33 3.32 1.07
CA CYS A 47 -15.44 4.47 1.12
C CYS A 47 -13.98 4.12 1.43
N GLU A 48 -13.55 2.90 1.10
CA GLU A 48 -12.17 2.46 1.28
C GLU A 48 -11.25 3.25 0.35
N SER A 49 -10.17 3.81 0.89
CA SER A 49 -9.19 4.58 0.11
C SER A 49 -8.36 3.67 -0.79
N LEU A 50 -7.78 4.24 -1.85
CA LEU A 50 -6.87 3.51 -2.72
C LEU A 50 -5.66 2.91 -1.96
N VAL A 51 -5.08 3.63 -0.99
CA VAL A 51 -3.98 3.12 -0.14
C VAL A 51 -4.35 1.76 0.49
N SER A 52 -5.53 1.68 1.11
CA SER A 52 -6.02 0.46 1.76
C SER A 52 -6.26 -0.67 0.77
N ILE A 53 -6.80 -0.36 -0.41
CA ILE A 53 -7.02 -1.32 -1.50
C ILE A 53 -5.69 -1.90 -1.96
N LEU A 54 -4.69 -1.03 -2.18
CA LEU A 54 -3.37 -1.44 -2.65
C LEU A 54 -2.63 -2.27 -1.60
N TRP A 55 -2.71 -1.94 -0.31
CA TRP A 55 -2.14 -2.78 0.73
C TRP A 55 -2.74 -4.19 0.75
N LYS A 56 -4.06 -4.32 0.57
CA LYS A 56 -4.71 -5.64 0.46
C LYS A 56 -4.24 -6.40 -0.77
N PHE A 57 -4.12 -5.70 -1.90
CA PHE A 57 -3.66 -6.25 -3.17
C PHE A 57 -2.21 -6.72 -3.11
N GLU A 58 -1.33 -5.91 -2.54
CA GLU A 58 0.06 -6.22 -2.25
C GLU A 58 0.17 -7.46 -1.34
N THR A 59 -0.59 -7.45 -0.24
CA THR A 59 -0.57 -8.52 0.78
C THR A 59 -0.96 -9.87 0.17
N VAL A 60 -2.03 -9.94 -0.62
CA VAL A 60 -2.54 -11.22 -1.14
C VAL A 60 -1.71 -11.77 -2.32
N ASN A 61 -1.04 -10.89 -3.06
CA ASN A 61 -0.21 -11.28 -4.21
C ASN A 61 1.28 -11.32 -3.84
N ALA A 62 1.65 -11.04 -2.58
CA ALA A 62 3.03 -10.93 -2.10
C ALA A 62 3.91 -10.06 -3.02
N LEU A 63 3.38 -8.92 -3.46
CA LEU A 63 4.05 -8.07 -4.44
C LEU A 63 5.04 -7.10 -3.77
N PRO A 64 6.18 -6.81 -4.41
CA PRO A 64 7.02 -5.69 -4.02
C PRO A 64 6.27 -4.35 -4.18
N GLY A 65 6.51 -3.41 -3.27
CA GLY A 65 5.89 -2.07 -3.32
C GLY A 65 6.17 -1.35 -4.65
N LEU A 66 7.34 -1.59 -5.24
CA LEU A 66 7.72 -1.07 -6.56
C LEU A 66 6.73 -1.47 -7.67
N VAL A 67 6.31 -2.73 -7.69
CA VAL A 67 5.35 -3.25 -8.69
C VAL A 67 3.99 -2.59 -8.50
N VAL A 68 3.55 -2.46 -7.24
CA VAL A 68 2.26 -1.87 -6.89
C VAL A 68 2.23 -0.36 -7.19
N ALA A 69 3.32 0.36 -6.92
CA ALA A 69 3.45 1.79 -7.24
C ALA A 69 3.28 2.06 -8.74
N ARG A 70 3.87 1.21 -9.60
CA ARG A 70 3.72 1.32 -11.07
C ARG A 70 2.29 1.09 -11.55
N LEU A 71 1.41 0.47 -10.76
CA LEU A 71 -0.01 0.35 -11.12
C LEU A 71 -0.70 1.71 -11.18
N MET A 72 -0.15 2.72 -10.50
CA MET A 72 -0.71 4.06 -10.48
C MET A 72 -0.58 4.77 -11.82
N GLY A 73 0.39 4.39 -12.65
CA GLY A 73 0.67 5.02 -13.95
C GLY A 73 2.12 4.78 -14.39
N PRO A 74 2.41 4.81 -15.70
CA PRO A 74 3.74 4.56 -16.23
C PRO A 74 4.75 5.65 -15.88
N ASP A 75 4.31 6.90 -15.72
CA ASP A 75 5.17 8.07 -15.51
C ASP A 75 5.38 8.41 -14.03
N ILE A 76 4.92 7.54 -13.11
CA ILE A 76 5.02 7.78 -11.67
C ILE A 76 6.35 7.27 -11.16
N ASP A 77 7.14 8.15 -10.55
CA ASP A 77 8.30 7.77 -9.76
C ASP A 77 7.83 7.01 -8.49
N PRO A 78 8.21 5.72 -8.32
CA PRO A 78 7.79 4.93 -7.17
C PRO A 78 8.30 5.45 -5.81
N ASN A 79 9.43 6.16 -5.78
CA ASN A 79 10.02 6.69 -4.55
C ASN A 79 9.35 7.99 -4.11
N GLU A 80 9.09 8.90 -5.06
CA GLU A 80 8.34 10.13 -4.79
C GLU A 80 6.86 9.84 -4.51
N GLY A 81 6.31 8.88 -5.28
CA GLY A 81 4.92 8.48 -5.25
C GLY A 81 3.95 9.54 -5.74
N VAL A 82 2.67 9.19 -5.67
CA VAL A 82 1.58 10.04 -6.16
C VAL A 82 0.51 10.20 -5.08
N THR A 83 -0.12 11.38 -5.01
CA THR A 83 -1.34 11.54 -4.23
C THR A 83 -2.46 10.73 -4.91
N PRO A 84 -3.17 9.82 -4.21
CA PRO A 84 -4.19 8.96 -4.83
C PRO A 84 -5.45 9.77 -5.16
N GLN A 85 -5.38 10.53 -6.25
CA GLN A 85 -6.36 11.53 -6.66
C GLN A 85 -6.87 11.23 -8.08
N LEU A 86 -8.15 11.53 -8.32
CA LEU A 86 -8.72 11.45 -9.65
C LEU A 86 -7.96 12.36 -10.63
N GLY A 87 -7.61 11.82 -11.80
CA GLY A 87 -6.82 12.51 -12.82
C GLY A 87 -5.29 12.43 -12.62
N LEU A 88 -4.80 11.99 -11.46
CA LEU A 88 -3.36 11.77 -11.22
C LEU A 88 -2.96 10.30 -11.27
N VAL A 89 -3.93 9.38 -11.33
CA VAL A 89 -3.70 7.93 -11.42
C VAL A 89 -4.43 7.34 -12.62
N ASP A 90 -3.85 6.29 -13.21
CA ASP A 90 -4.43 5.52 -14.30
C ASP A 90 -5.53 4.58 -13.76
N LEU A 91 -6.74 5.13 -13.69
CA LEU A 91 -7.93 4.43 -13.22
C LEU A 91 -8.28 3.21 -14.11
N ALA A 92 -8.01 3.28 -15.42
CA ALA A 92 -8.30 2.20 -16.34
C ALA A 92 -7.37 1.00 -16.11
N ARG A 93 -6.07 1.27 -15.87
CA ARG A 93 -5.09 0.26 -15.46
C ARG A 93 -5.48 -0.36 -14.12
N LEU A 94 -5.79 0.46 -13.12
CA LEU A 94 -6.23 -0.03 -11.81
C LEU A 94 -7.45 -0.94 -11.89
N ARG A 95 -8.47 -0.56 -12.68
CA ARG A 95 -9.65 -1.38 -12.92
C ARG A 95 -9.30 -2.74 -13.54
N ARG A 96 -8.46 -2.74 -14.58
CA ARG A 96 -8.06 -3.99 -15.27
C ARG A 96 -7.26 -4.90 -14.34
N THR A 97 -6.33 -4.34 -13.57
CA THR A 97 -5.46 -5.12 -12.69
C THR A 97 -6.17 -5.65 -11.45
N LEU A 98 -7.01 -4.83 -10.80
CA LEU A 98 -7.70 -5.20 -9.57
C LEU A 98 -8.99 -5.99 -9.82
N GLY A 99 -9.52 -5.99 -11.05
CA GLY A 99 -10.75 -6.71 -11.39
C GLY A 99 -12.00 -6.21 -10.65
N ILE A 100 -11.99 -4.97 -10.14
CA ILE A 100 -13.12 -4.37 -9.41
C ILE A 100 -13.87 -3.32 -10.24
N PRO A 101 -15.17 -3.08 -9.98
CA PRO A 101 -15.93 -2.07 -10.69
C PRO A 101 -15.35 -0.66 -10.55
N ILE A 102 -15.64 0.22 -11.51
CA ILE A 102 -15.10 1.59 -11.53
C ILE A 102 -15.59 2.44 -10.35
N ALA A 103 -16.85 2.30 -9.94
CA ALA A 103 -17.43 3.17 -8.90
C ALA A 103 -16.72 3.06 -7.53
N PRO A 104 -16.43 1.85 -6.98
CA PRO A 104 -15.58 1.73 -5.80
C PRO A 104 -14.18 2.34 -5.96
N LEU A 105 -13.57 2.24 -7.14
CA LEU A 105 -12.25 2.84 -7.40
C LEU A 105 -12.32 4.36 -7.43
N GLU A 106 -13.33 4.94 -8.07
CA GLU A 106 -13.53 6.39 -8.05
C GLU A 106 -13.73 6.90 -6.63
N ILE A 107 -14.58 6.22 -5.84
CA ILE A 107 -14.78 6.53 -4.41
C ILE A 107 -13.46 6.48 -3.63
N ALA A 108 -12.55 5.57 -3.98
CA ALA A 108 -11.28 5.37 -3.29
C ALA A 108 -10.25 6.50 -3.49
N LEU A 109 -10.49 7.37 -4.47
CA LEU A 109 -9.61 8.48 -4.84
C LEU A 109 -10.05 9.80 -4.20
N LEU A 110 -9.10 10.71 -4.04
CA LEU A 110 -9.40 12.09 -3.70
C LEU A 110 -10.05 12.80 -4.90
N HIS A 111 -11.08 13.60 -4.65
CA HIS A 111 -11.83 14.37 -5.64
C HIS A 111 -11.63 15.86 -5.38
N PRO A 112 -10.59 16.49 -5.97
CA PRO A 112 -10.29 17.88 -5.73
C PRO A 112 -11.47 18.74 -6.20
N SER A 113 -12.03 19.54 -5.29
CA SER A 113 -13.02 20.55 -5.61
C SER A 113 -12.91 21.66 -4.57
N GLN A 114 -13.42 22.86 -4.86
CA GLN A 114 -13.37 23.97 -3.90
C GLN A 114 -14.00 23.62 -2.54
N ARG A 115 -14.98 22.72 -2.51
CA ARG A 115 -15.66 22.26 -1.29
C ARG A 115 -14.88 21.17 -0.53
N ARG A 116 -13.85 20.58 -1.14
CA ARG A 116 -13.16 19.39 -0.62
C ARG A 116 -11.67 19.67 -0.45
N ARG A 117 -11.31 19.92 0.80
CA ARG A 117 -9.90 20.07 1.21
C ARG A 117 -9.44 18.79 1.86
N TYR A 118 -8.28 18.31 1.43
CA TYR A 118 -7.66 17.09 1.92
C TYR A 118 -6.38 17.40 2.69
N SER A 119 -6.07 16.56 3.66
CA SER A 119 -4.80 16.59 4.38
C SER A 119 -3.67 16.12 3.47
N PRO A 120 -2.51 16.79 3.49
CA PRO A 120 -1.31 16.27 2.84
C PRO A 120 -0.66 15.14 3.64
N LEU A 121 -1.03 14.97 4.92
CA LEU A 121 -0.54 13.93 5.82
C LEU A 121 -1.49 12.75 5.87
N PHE A 122 -0.96 11.54 6.03
CA PHE A 122 -1.72 10.31 6.21
C PHE A 122 -2.48 10.32 7.55
N ARG A 123 -3.75 10.68 7.49
CA ARG A 123 -4.68 10.64 8.63
C ARG A 123 -5.34 9.27 8.80
N TYR A 124 -5.34 8.72 10.01
CA TYR A 124 -5.94 7.41 10.25
C TYR A 124 -6.74 7.34 11.55
N CYS A 125 -7.67 6.38 11.59
CA CYS A 125 -8.31 5.95 12.83
C CYS A 125 -7.68 4.63 13.29
N ARG A 126 -7.18 4.58 14.52
CA ARG A 126 -6.53 3.40 15.10
C ARG A 126 -7.39 2.13 15.03
N ASN A 127 -8.69 2.24 15.26
CA ASN A 127 -9.64 1.12 15.21
C ASN A 127 -10.02 0.70 13.78
N CYS A 128 -9.84 1.58 12.80
CA CYS A 128 -9.99 1.25 11.38
C CYS A 128 -8.74 0.54 10.89
N ILE A 129 -7.56 1.13 11.10
CA ILE A 129 -6.30 0.59 10.57
C ILE A 129 -5.95 -0.76 11.21
N SER A 130 -6.35 -0.99 12.48
CA SER A 130 -6.17 -2.27 13.17
C SER A 130 -6.90 -3.45 12.51
N ARG A 131 -7.94 -3.19 11.70
CA ARG A 131 -8.64 -4.24 10.92
C ARG A 131 -8.11 -4.37 9.50
N GLY A 132 -7.19 -3.49 9.12
CA GLY A 132 -6.75 -3.42 7.74
C GLY A 132 -7.63 -2.55 6.84
N TYR A 133 -8.17 -1.46 7.37
CA TYR A 133 -9.03 -0.53 6.60
C TYR A 133 -8.60 0.92 6.80
N HIS A 134 -8.51 1.65 5.71
CA HIS A 134 -8.39 3.11 5.70
C HIS A 134 -9.40 3.72 4.72
N SER A 135 -10.09 4.79 5.14
CA SER A 135 -11.14 5.45 4.36
C SER A 135 -10.63 6.71 3.68
N VAL A 136 -11.14 7.01 2.48
CA VAL A 136 -10.96 8.31 1.83
C VAL A 136 -11.46 9.48 2.72
N LEU A 137 -12.49 9.24 3.54
CA LEU A 137 -13.05 10.26 4.44
C LEU A 137 -12.05 10.70 5.52
N HIS A 138 -11.11 9.84 5.91
CA HIS A 138 -10.10 10.22 6.91
C HIS A 138 -9.21 11.37 6.40
N GLN A 139 -9.04 11.47 5.08
CA GLN A 139 -8.20 12.51 4.49
C GLN A 139 -8.90 13.85 4.33
N MET A 140 -10.23 13.91 4.44
CA MET A 140 -10.94 15.19 4.34
C MET A 140 -10.75 16.02 5.62
N LEU A 141 -10.26 17.25 5.47
CA LEU A 141 -9.94 18.12 6.61
C LEU A 141 -11.17 18.47 7.47
N MET A 142 -12.36 18.47 6.88
CA MET A 142 -13.62 18.68 7.59
C MET A 142 -13.94 17.56 8.61
N PHE A 143 -13.44 16.35 8.41
CA PHE A 143 -13.63 15.26 9.36
C PHE A 143 -12.44 15.21 10.33
N HIS A 144 -12.65 15.63 11.57
CA HIS A 144 -11.66 15.49 12.64
C HIS A 144 -11.77 14.16 13.40
N HIS A 145 -12.93 13.51 13.31
CA HIS A 145 -13.23 12.26 13.99
C HIS A 145 -13.63 11.18 12.97
N CYS A 146 -13.30 9.92 13.28
CA CYS A 146 -13.74 8.78 12.48
C CYS A 146 -15.28 8.65 12.50
N PRO A 147 -15.96 8.58 11.33
CA PRO A 147 -17.41 8.40 11.27
C PRO A 147 -17.95 7.20 12.04
N ALA A 148 -17.18 6.11 12.08
CA ALA A 148 -17.61 4.85 12.69
C ALA A 148 -17.31 4.77 14.19
N HIS A 149 -16.18 5.31 14.63
CA HIS A 149 -15.67 5.12 15.99
C HIS A 149 -15.71 6.38 16.85
N TYR A 150 -16.00 7.54 16.25
CA TYR A 150 -16.06 8.84 16.92
C TYR A 150 -14.79 9.22 17.67
N ARG A 151 -13.65 8.66 17.27
CA ARG A 151 -12.32 8.98 17.81
C ARG A 151 -11.61 9.99 16.92
N PRO A 152 -10.78 10.88 17.48
CA PRO A 152 -9.93 11.78 16.69
C PRO A 152 -9.10 10.99 15.68
N LEU A 153 -8.94 11.55 14.49
CA LEU A 153 -8.02 11.02 13.48
C LEU A 153 -6.59 11.44 13.85
N GLU A 154 -5.68 10.48 13.80
CA GLU A 154 -4.26 10.67 14.08
C GLU A 154 -3.51 11.00 12.79
N THR A 155 -2.50 11.88 12.88
CA THR A 155 -1.60 12.27 11.75
C THR A 155 -0.19 11.74 11.91
N ALA A 156 0.18 11.29 13.11
CA ALA A 156 1.53 10.93 13.50
C ALA A 156 1.58 9.54 14.15
N CYS A 157 2.67 8.81 13.93
CA CYS A 157 2.92 7.55 14.62
C CYS A 157 3.04 7.76 16.14
N ARG A 158 2.27 7.03 16.94
CA ARG A 158 2.34 7.13 18.42
C ARG A 158 3.67 6.68 19.04
N ARG A 159 4.50 5.91 18.31
CA ARG A 159 5.79 5.44 18.82
C ARG A 159 6.93 6.41 18.54
N CYS A 160 7.03 6.91 17.32
CA CYS A 160 8.16 7.74 16.89
C CYS A 160 7.79 9.18 16.50
N GLY A 161 6.50 9.54 16.48
CA GLY A 161 6.04 10.87 16.07
C GLY A 161 6.06 11.14 14.57
N TYR A 162 6.51 10.19 13.73
CA TYR A 162 6.60 10.39 12.29
C TYR A 162 5.24 10.68 11.64
N GLU A 163 5.18 11.77 10.88
CA GLU A 163 4.02 12.17 10.08
C GLU A 163 4.24 11.74 8.63
N ALA A 164 3.57 10.65 8.24
CA ALA A 164 3.73 10.13 6.88
C ALA A 164 3.00 11.03 5.87
N PRO A 165 3.61 11.38 4.73
CA PRO A 165 2.90 12.06 3.65
C PRO A 165 1.82 11.14 3.06
N TYR A 166 0.69 11.71 2.65
CA TYR A 166 -0.38 10.98 1.98
C TYR A 166 -0.08 10.78 0.48
N LYS A 167 0.99 10.05 0.20
CA LYS A 167 1.43 9.68 -1.15
C LYS A 167 1.59 8.17 -1.24
N VAL A 168 1.08 7.57 -2.31
CA VAL A 168 1.33 6.18 -2.67
C VAL A 168 2.74 6.10 -3.24
N ASN A 169 3.71 5.82 -2.38
CA ASN A 169 5.10 5.52 -2.73
C ASN A 169 5.51 4.15 -2.18
N VAL A 170 6.70 3.67 -2.55
CA VAL A 170 7.24 2.37 -2.11
C VAL A 170 7.26 2.26 -0.58
N LEU A 171 7.72 3.31 0.13
CA LEU A 171 7.79 3.30 1.60
C LEU A 171 6.43 3.08 2.27
N LEU A 172 5.38 3.73 1.76
CA LEU A 172 4.02 3.57 2.28
C LEU A 172 3.48 2.17 1.94
N LEU A 173 3.71 1.68 0.73
CA LEU A 173 3.23 0.38 0.26
C LEU A 173 3.85 -0.76 1.08
N GLU A 174 5.18 -0.79 1.20
CA GLU A 174 5.92 -1.84 1.93
C GLU A 174 5.72 -1.82 3.46
N SER A 175 4.97 -0.82 3.95
CA SER A 175 4.61 -0.66 5.36
C SER A 175 3.09 -0.78 5.60
N PRO A 176 2.43 -1.86 5.14
CA PRO A 176 0.98 -1.97 5.27
C PRO A 176 0.57 -1.92 6.75
N HIS A 177 -0.23 -0.92 7.10
CA HIS A 177 -0.72 -0.69 8.47
C HIS A 177 0.36 -0.35 9.51
N ARG A 178 1.60 -0.11 9.08
CA ARG A 178 2.76 0.17 9.92
C ARG A 178 3.37 1.53 9.57
N CYS A 179 4.09 2.10 10.53
CA CYS A 179 4.87 3.30 10.29
C CYS A 179 6.06 2.98 9.39
N ALA A 180 6.18 3.69 8.27
CA ALA A 180 7.30 3.52 7.33
C ALA A 180 8.67 3.89 7.93
N PHE A 181 8.69 4.68 9.00
CA PHE A 181 9.94 5.09 9.65
C PHE A 181 10.40 4.09 10.73
N CYS A 182 9.51 3.70 11.66
CA CYS A 182 9.90 2.85 12.79
C CYS A 182 9.39 1.40 12.72
N GLY A 183 8.65 1.04 11.67
CA GLY A 183 8.01 -0.26 11.49
C GLY A 183 6.88 -0.57 12.47
N CYS A 184 6.60 0.31 13.43
CA CYS A 184 5.61 0.03 14.46
C CYS A 184 4.18 0.12 13.92
N SER A 185 3.31 -0.77 14.38
CA SER A 185 1.91 -0.78 13.93
C SER A 185 1.16 0.49 14.35
N TYR A 186 0.32 1.01 13.44
CA TYR A 186 -0.58 2.10 13.75
C TYR A 186 -1.76 1.67 14.64
N GLY A 187 -2.13 0.39 14.67
CA GLY A 187 -3.32 -0.04 15.42
C GLY A 187 -3.46 -1.52 15.78
N GLY A 188 -2.62 -2.40 15.23
CA GLY A 188 -2.63 -3.85 15.49
C GLY A 188 -2.10 -4.65 14.30
N ASP A 189 -2.55 -5.90 14.16
CA ASP A 189 -2.03 -6.84 13.18
C ASP A 189 -2.37 -6.50 11.71
N GLY A 190 -3.25 -5.53 11.46
CA GLY A 190 -3.63 -5.10 10.13
C GLY A 190 -4.62 -6.05 9.44
N TRP A 191 -4.50 -6.20 8.12
CA TRP A 191 -5.33 -7.06 7.29
C TRP A 191 -4.64 -8.40 6.98
N SER A 192 -5.40 -9.49 6.85
CA SER A 192 -4.96 -10.69 6.13
C SER A 192 -6.16 -11.35 5.44
N PRO A 193 -5.97 -12.06 4.31
CA PRO A 193 -7.06 -12.71 3.60
C PRO A 193 -7.82 -13.73 4.46
N ASP A 194 -7.10 -14.53 5.27
CA ASP A 194 -7.70 -15.56 6.14
C ASP A 194 -8.56 -14.99 7.27
N ARG A 195 -8.28 -13.75 7.67
CA ARG A 195 -9.00 -13.04 8.74
C ARG A 195 -9.95 -11.97 8.20
N ALA A 196 -10.12 -11.91 6.87
CA ALA A 196 -10.97 -10.91 6.24
C ALA A 196 -12.43 -11.08 6.70
N ARG A 197 -12.95 -10.05 7.37
CA ARG A 197 -14.34 -9.97 7.83
C ARG A 197 -14.93 -8.65 7.34
N PRO A 198 -16.16 -8.65 6.79
CA PRO A 198 -16.85 -7.41 6.46
C PRO A 198 -16.96 -6.49 7.67
N MET A 199 -16.85 -5.17 7.45
CA MET A 199 -17.09 -4.19 8.49
C MET A 199 -18.51 -4.33 9.07
N ARG A 200 -18.65 -4.15 10.39
CA ARG A 200 -19.96 -4.15 11.07
C ARG A 200 -20.94 -3.19 10.38
N ALA A 201 -22.18 -3.62 10.22
CA ALA A 201 -23.23 -2.85 9.52
C ALA A 201 -23.34 -1.39 9.98
N LYS A 202 -23.36 -1.15 11.30
CA LYS A 202 -23.41 0.21 11.87
C LYS A 202 -22.26 1.12 11.40
N HIS A 203 -21.06 0.57 11.25
CA HIS A 203 -19.89 1.33 10.78
C HIS A 203 -19.97 1.56 9.27
N ARG A 204 -20.44 0.56 8.51
CA ARG A 204 -20.70 0.70 7.06
C ARG A 204 -21.68 1.83 6.79
N ILE A 205 -22.81 1.85 7.50
CA ILE A 205 -23.82 2.91 7.41
C ILE A 205 -23.21 4.29 7.73
N ALA A 206 -22.38 4.37 8.78
CA ALA A 206 -21.76 5.64 9.17
C ALA A 206 -20.83 6.22 8.09
N PHE A 207 -19.98 5.40 7.47
CA PHE A 207 -19.12 5.84 6.35
C PHE A 207 -19.95 6.24 5.13
N THR A 208 -20.89 5.39 4.71
CA THR A 208 -21.73 5.63 3.55
C THR A 208 -22.53 6.93 3.69
N ARG A 209 -23.18 7.15 4.84
CA ARG A 209 -23.95 8.38 5.11
C ARG A 209 -23.06 9.62 5.02
N ARG A 210 -21.91 9.62 5.70
CA ARG A 210 -20.99 10.76 5.67
C ARG A 210 -20.43 11.06 4.28
N TYR A 211 -20.24 10.03 3.46
CA TYR A 211 -19.81 10.20 2.08
C TYR A 211 -20.90 10.85 1.22
N TYR A 212 -22.12 10.33 1.23
CA TYR A 212 -23.21 10.84 0.39
C TYR A 212 -23.73 12.22 0.84
N ASP A 213 -23.80 12.50 2.13
CA ASP A 213 -24.12 13.83 2.68
C ASP A 213 -23.23 14.95 2.10
N ARG A 214 -22.07 14.59 1.51
CA ARG A 214 -21.08 15.53 0.92
C ARG A 214 -20.79 15.31 -0.55
N HIS A 215 -21.32 14.25 -1.15
CA HIS A 215 -21.26 14.02 -2.58
C HIS A 215 -22.51 14.50 -3.31
N LEU A 216 -23.65 14.54 -2.62
CA LEU A 216 -24.94 14.92 -3.19
C LEU A 216 -25.51 16.20 -2.55
N GLY A 217 -24.79 16.83 -1.61
CA GLY A 217 -25.16 18.07 -0.93
C GLY A 217 -24.15 19.20 -1.12
#